data_AF-A0A822J574-F1
#
_entry.id   AF-A0A822J574-F1
#
_cell.length_a   1.000
_cell.length_b   1.000
_cell.length_c   1.000
_cell.angle_alpha   90.00
_cell.angle_beta   90.00
_cell.angle_gamma   90.00
#
_symmetry.space_group_name_H-M   'P 1'
#
loop_
_entity.id
_entity.type
_entity.pdbx_description
1 polymer ?
#
loop_
_entity_poly.entity_id
_entity_poly.type
_entity_poly.pdbx_seq_one_letter_code
_entity_poly.pdbx_strand_id
1 'polypeptide(L)'
;MDKTNDKKVLDFLMDDGTWEKTPGKKIVQIQQEIEKQKPEVSSSDKITENQKSDVSESEFGEVDYAILKSVTLGFKTIKEISEALQIRTMVIEKHIYKLIQDGFIKYFQYCVITSRGKQAIEDFVKNNPEDVWMPIDEFILLVIEQKKERNLKFQKMVDLILLISMIILIVLIIYFGLIA
;
A
#
# COMPACT_ATOMS: atom_id res chain seq x y z
N MET A 1 19.11 -53.46 -7.18
CA MET A 1 19.17 -53.43 -5.71
C MET A 1 20.09 -52.30 -5.28
N ASP A 2 19.68 -51.24 -4.60
CA ASP A 2 18.37 -50.62 -4.41
C ASP A 2 18.71 -49.20 -3.88
N LYS A 3 18.86 -48.22 -4.77
CA LYS A 3 19.16 -46.82 -4.39
C LYS A 3 17.84 -46.04 -4.22
N THR A 4 16.93 -46.60 -3.42
CA THR A 4 15.54 -46.15 -3.38
C THR A 4 15.08 -45.78 -1.96
N ASN A 5 15.98 -45.83 -0.96
CA ASN A 5 15.60 -45.62 0.44
C ASN A 5 15.85 -44.23 1.02
N ASP A 6 16.48 -43.30 0.31
CA ASP A 6 16.65 -41.92 0.80
C ASP A 6 15.51 -40.97 0.38
N LYS A 7 14.52 -41.46 -0.37
CA LYS A 7 13.36 -40.66 -0.80
C LYS A 7 12.16 -40.72 0.15
N LYS A 8 12.18 -41.59 1.16
CA LYS A 8 11.03 -41.78 2.08
C LYS A 8 10.99 -40.85 3.29
N VAL A 9 12.00 -40.01 3.49
CA VAL A 9 12.00 -39.01 4.58
C VAL A 9 11.38 -37.68 4.11
N LEU A 10 11.22 -37.47 2.81
CA LEU A 10 10.59 -36.26 2.24
C LEU A 10 9.07 -36.36 2.08
N ASP A 11 8.49 -37.56 2.21
CA ASP A 11 7.03 -37.79 2.11
C ASP A 11 6.31 -37.69 3.47
N PHE A 12 6.98 -37.32 4.57
CA PHE A 12 6.36 -37.17 5.89
C PHE A 12 6.00 -35.71 6.25
N LEU A 13 6.19 -34.76 5.32
CA LEU A 13 5.80 -33.35 5.50
C LEU A 13 4.64 -32.94 4.59
N MET A 14 3.80 -33.91 4.25
CA MET A 14 2.44 -33.69 3.74
C MET A 14 1.51 -34.64 4.49
N ASP A 15 1.00 -34.24 5.65
CA ASP A 15 -0.46 -34.09 5.81
C ASP A 15 -0.82 -33.46 7.15
N ASP A 16 -2.01 -32.87 7.18
CA ASP A 16 -2.80 -32.44 8.34
C ASP A 16 -2.45 -31.11 9.05
N GLY A 17 -3.16 -30.08 8.58
CA GLY A 17 -4.19 -29.51 9.45
C GLY A 17 -3.92 -28.14 10.08
N THR A 18 -4.64 -27.15 9.54
CA THR A 18 -5.18 -25.96 10.23
C THR A 18 -4.22 -24.83 10.62
N TRP A 19 -3.80 -23.99 9.66
CA TRP A 19 -3.63 -22.55 9.89
C TRP A 19 -4.05 -21.73 8.66
N GLU A 20 -5.32 -21.33 8.69
CA GLU A 20 -5.95 -20.09 8.22
C GLU A 20 -5.58 -19.43 6.87
N LYS A 21 -6.66 -19.22 6.11
CA LYS A 21 -6.76 -18.52 4.83
C LYS A 21 -6.23 -17.07 4.95
N THR A 22 -5.05 -16.81 4.40
CA THR A 22 -4.56 -15.46 4.13
C THR A 22 -5.09 -14.98 2.76
N PRO A 23 -5.75 -13.81 2.67
CA PRO A 23 -6.36 -13.32 1.43
C PRO A 23 -5.34 -12.86 0.36
N GLY A 24 -4.03 -12.90 0.66
CA GLY A 24 -2.97 -12.46 -0.25
C GLY A 24 -2.78 -13.32 -1.51
N LYS A 25 -3.33 -14.53 -1.57
CA LYS A 25 -3.10 -15.43 -2.72
C LYS A 25 -3.80 -14.97 -4.01
N LYS A 26 -4.85 -14.15 -3.90
CA LYS A 26 -5.57 -13.59 -5.06
C LYS A 26 -4.88 -12.33 -5.62
N ILE A 27 -4.13 -11.61 -4.80
CA ILE A 27 -3.45 -10.35 -5.17
C ILE A 27 -2.11 -10.64 -5.88
N VAL A 28 -1.44 -11.75 -5.54
CA VAL A 28 -0.22 -12.19 -6.24
C VAL A 28 -0.52 -12.59 -7.70
N GLN A 29 -1.75 -13.04 -8.02
CA GLN A 29 -2.15 -13.29 -9.40
C GLN A 29 -2.28 -12.00 -10.23
N ILE A 30 -2.79 -10.91 -9.63
CA ILE A 30 -2.90 -9.61 -10.29
C ILE A 30 -1.51 -8.99 -10.54
N GLN A 31 -0.54 -9.21 -9.63
CA GLN A 31 0.86 -8.75 -9.83
C GLN A 31 1.65 -9.60 -10.84
N GLN A 32 1.43 -10.92 -10.92
CA GLN A 32 2.14 -11.78 -11.89
C GLN A 32 1.62 -11.68 -13.32
N GLU A 33 0.37 -11.27 -13.53
CA GLU A 33 -0.20 -11.09 -14.88
C GLU A 33 0.33 -9.81 -15.56
N ILE A 34 0.75 -8.81 -14.77
CA ILE A 34 1.33 -7.55 -15.27
C ILE A 34 2.83 -7.72 -15.63
N GLU A 35 3.55 -8.64 -14.99
CA GLU A 35 4.99 -8.83 -15.23
C GLU A 35 5.31 -9.72 -16.45
N LYS A 36 4.33 -10.43 -17.02
CA LYS A 36 4.49 -11.22 -18.25
C LYS A 36 4.39 -10.42 -19.56
N GLN A 37 4.14 -9.11 -19.52
CA GLN A 37 4.09 -8.25 -20.72
C GLN A 37 5.32 -7.34 -20.87
N LYS A 38 6.53 -7.89 -20.69
CA LYS A 38 7.75 -7.31 -21.24
C LYS A 38 8.22 -8.19 -22.40
N PRO A 39 8.02 -7.80 -23.67
CA PRO A 39 8.53 -8.58 -24.78
C PRO A 39 10.07 -8.50 -24.82
N GLU A 40 10.72 -9.64 -24.64
CA GLU A 40 12.09 -9.84 -25.12
C GLU A 40 12.08 -9.75 -26.65
N VAL A 41 12.96 -8.91 -27.16
CA VAL A 41 13.26 -8.76 -28.58
C VAL A 41 13.87 -10.08 -29.08
N SER A 42 13.16 -10.77 -29.97
CA SER A 42 13.77 -11.72 -30.89
C SER A 42 13.06 -11.63 -32.24
N SER A 43 13.88 -11.46 -33.27
CA SER A 43 13.56 -11.20 -34.67
C SER A 43 12.86 -12.35 -35.38
N SER A 44 11.81 -12.04 -36.18
CA SER A 44 11.74 -12.31 -37.63
C SER A 44 10.27 -12.38 -38.12
N ASP A 45 9.93 -11.40 -38.96
CA ASP A 45 9.12 -11.46 -40.17
C ASP A 45 7.77 -12.22 -40.20
N LYS A 46 6.65 -11.47 -40.15
CA LYS A 46 5.78 -11.16 -41.32
C LYS A 46 4.40 -10.62 -40.87
N ILE A 47 4.20 -9.33 -41.13
CA ILE A 47 3.04 -8.65 -41.74
C ILE A 47 1.65 -9.29 -41.53
N THR A 48 0.72 -8.57 -40.87
CA THR A 48 -0.48 -7.95 -41.51
C THR A 48 -1.11 -6.93 -40.54
N GLU A 49 -1.58 -5.83 -41.12
CA GLU A 49 -2.01 -4.55 -40.52
C GLU A 49 -3.18 -4.58 -39.52
N ASN A 50 -3.29 -3.44 -38.83
CA ASN A 50 -4.48 -2.82 -38.26
C ASN A 50 -4.98 -3.29 -36.89
N GLN A 51 -4.36 -2.72 -35.84
CA GLN A 51 -4.95 -1.59 -35.10
C GLN A 51 -3.92 -1.08 -34.08
N LYS A 52 -3.26 0.03 -34.42
CA LYS A 52 -2.72 0.95 -33.42
C LYS A 52 -3.92 1.52 -32.66
N SER A 53 -4.27 0.96 -31.52
CA SER A 53 -4.89 1.77 -30.47
C SER A 53 -3.75 2.51 -29.78
N ASP A 54 -3.44 3.70 -30.28
CA ASP A 54 -2.94 4.78 -29.43
C ASP A 54 -3.97 4.96 -28.31
N VAL A 55 -3.80 4.24 -27.20
CA VAL A 55 -4.61 4.43 -26.00
C VAL A 55 -4.12 5.73 -25.38
N SER A 56 -4.93 6.77 -25.54
CA SER A 56 -4.74 8.05 -24.86
C SER A 56 -4.61 7.82 -23.34
N GLU A 57 -3.38 7.92 -22.82
CA GLU A 57 -3.05 7.84 -21.37
C GLU A 57 -3.58 9.05 -20.56
N SER A 58 -4.73 9.62 -20.91
CA SER A 58 -5.30 10.83 -20.29
C SER A 58 -6.60 10.57 -19.53
N GLU A 59 -7.02 9.34 -19.33
CA GLU A 59 -8.19 9.05 -18.49
C GLU A 59 -7.80 8.97 -17.02
N PHE A 60 -8.65 9.54 -16.17
CA PHE A 60 -8.53 9.48 -14.72
C PHE A 60 -8.76 8.02 -14.28
N GLY A 61 -7.71 7.38 -13.79
CA GLY A 61 -7.73 5.93 -13.50
C GLY A 61 -7.98 5.57 -12.04
N GLU A 62 -8.05 4.27 -11.75
CA GLU A 62 -8.19 3.72 -10.39
C GLU A 62 -7.07 4.18 -9.46
N VAL A 63 -5.84 4.29 -9.98
CA VAL A 63 -4.67 4.76 -9.22
C VAL A 63 -4.82 6.24 -8.84
N ASP A 64 -5.34 7.07 -9.76
CA ASP A 64 -5.60 8.48 -9.52
C ASP A 64 -6.69 8.68 -8.46
N TYR A 65 -7.75 7.86 -8.54
CA TYR A 65 -8.80 7.78 -7.53
C TYR A 65 -8.24 7.38 -6.15
N ALA A 66 -7.45 6.30 -6.08
CA ALA A 66 -6.88 5.81 -4.84
C ALA A 66 -5.96 6.85 -4.17
N ILE A 67 -5.17 7.58 -4.96
CA ILE A 67 -4.32 8.68 -4.47
C ILE A 67 -5.19 9.82 -3.92
N LEU A 68 -6.18 10.29 -4.67
CA LEU A 68 -7.06 11.37 -4.21
C LEU A 68 -7.82 10.98 -2.94
N LYS A 69 -8.35 9.75 -2.88
CA LYS A 69 -9.06 9.25 -1.71
C LYS A 69 -8.13 9.14 -0.50
N SER A 70 -6.92 8.64 -0.70
CA SER A 70 -5.88 8.62 0.35
C SER A 70 -5.61 10.02 0.91
N VAL A 71 -5.50 11.03 0.04
CA VAL A 71 -5.32 12.42 0.46
C VAL A 71 -6.51 12.94 1.25
N THR A 72 -7.75 12.63 0.84
CA THR A 72 -8.95 13.04 1.62
C THR A 72 -8.98 12.45 3.01
N LEU A 73 -8.48 11.22 3.18
CA LEU A 73 -8.51 10.49 4.42
C LEU A 73 -7.30 10.81 5.33
N GLY A 74 -6.42 11.71 4.91
CA GLY A 74 -5.39 12.32 5.75
C GLY A 74 -3.96 11.89 5.46
N PHE A 75 -3.69 11.17 4.36
CA PHE A 75 -2.32 10.95 3.89
C PHE A 75 -1.83 12.19 3.13
N LYS A 76 -0.81 12.87 3.65
CA LYS A 76 -0.43 14.20 3.14
C LYS A 76 0.87 14.19 2.36
N THR A 77 1.71 13.18 2.57
CA THR A 77 3.00 13.09 1.89
C THR A 77 3.03 11.93 0.90
N ILE A 78 3.84 12.08 -0.15
CA ILE A 78 4.04 11.05 -1.19
C ILE A 78 4.51 9.73 -0.58
N LYS A 79 5.41 9.82 0.40
CA LYS A 79 5.93 8.65 1.12
C LYS A 79 4.82 7.90 1.85
N GLU A 80 3.95 8.62 2.56
CA GLU A 80 2.82 8.00 3.25
C GLU A 80 1.82 7.36 2.28
N ILE A 81 1.53 8.02 1.16
CA ILE A 81 0.64 7.49 0.11
C ILE A 81 1.26 6.23 -0.51
N SER A 82 2.57 6.24 -0.75
CA SER A 82 3.36 5.11 -1.26
C SER A 82 3.35 3.91 -0.33
N GLU A 83 3.62 4.13 0.95
CA GLU A 83 3.55 3.09 1.96
C GLU A 83 2.12 2.55 2.14
N ALA A 84 1.11 3.42 2.05
CA ALA A 84 -0.28 3.03 2.21
C ALA A 84 -0.78 2.18 1.03
N LEU A 85 -0.51 2.62 -0.20
CA LEU A 85 -0.96 1.94 -1.41
C LEU A 85 -0.05 0.77 -1.83
N GLN A 86 1.12 0.62 -1.20
CA GLN A 86 2.15 -0.36 -1.59
C GLN A 86 2.61 -0.24 -3.05
N ILE A 87 2.52 0.97 -3.61
CA ILE A 87 2.94 1.29 -4.98
C ILE A 87 4.34 1.93 -4.92
N ARG A 88 5.17 1.68 -5.93
CA ARG A 88 6.48 2.34 -6.03
C ARG A 88 6.35 3.86 -6.04
N THR A 89 7.14 4.54 -5.22
CA THR A 89 7.11 6.01 -5.06
C THR A 89 7.21 6.77 -6.38
N MET A 90 8.05 6.34 -7.33
CA MET A 90 8.16 6.97 -8.66
C MET A 90 6.84 7.00 -9.43
N VAL A 91 6.03 5.95 -9.30
CA VAL A 91 4.73 5.87 -9.99
C VAL A 91 3.77 6.89 -9.37
N ILE A 92 3.69 6.92 -8.05
CA ILE A 92 2.85 7.90 -7.34
C ILE A 92 3.30 9.33 -7.62
N GLU A 93 4.60 9.61 -7.69
CA GLU A 93 5.10 10.94 -8.05
C GLU A 93 4.60 11.36 -9.44
N LYS A 94 4.70 10.49 -10.45
CA LYS A 94 4.18 10.76 -11.80
C LYS A 94 2.68 11.08 -11.77
N HIS A 95 1.89 10.29 -11.04
CA HIS A 95 0.45 10.51 -10.91
C HIS A 95 0.11 11.79 -10.13
N ILE A 96 0.82 12.10 -9.04
CA ILE A 96 0.64 13.34 -8.28
C ILE A 96 0.98 14.55 -9.14
N TYR A 97 2.05 14.50 -9.94
CA TYR A 97 2.35 15.58 -10.88
C TYR A 97 1.22 15.81 -11.89
N LYS A 98 0.65 14.74 -12.45
CA LYS A 98 -0.51 14.81 -13.34
C LYS A 98 -1.73 15.41 -12.62
N LEU A 99 -2.05 14.91 -11.42
CA LEU A 99 -3.16 15.42 -10.58
C LEU A 99 -3.00 16.89 -10.18
N ILE A 100 -1.77 17.38 -10.04
CA ILE A 100 -1.49 18.80 -9.81
C ILE A 100 -1.70 19.62 -11.09
N GLN A 101 -1.22 19.13 -12.24
CA GLN A 101 -1.44 19.77 -13.54
C GLN A 101 -2.93 19.89 -13.87
N ASP A 102 -3.71 18.86 -13.57
CA ASP A 102 -5.16 18.84 -13.78
C ASP A 102 -5.93 19.66 -12.73
N GLY A 103 -5.25 20.11 -11.67
CA GLY A 103 -5.80 20.97 -10.62
C GLY A 103 -6.63 20.24 -9.56
N PHE A 104 -6.48 18.92 -9.43
CA PHE A 104 -7.14 18.10 -8.40
C PHE A 104 -6.42 18.19 -7.04
N ILE A 105 -5.10 18.37 -7.04
CA ILE A 105 -4.27 18.50 -5.84
C ILE A 105 -3.48 19.82 -5.89
N LYS A 106 -3.32 20.46 -4.72
CA LYS A 106 -2.39 21.57 -4.49
C LYS A 106 -1.18 21.09 -3.71
N TYR A 107 -0.01 21.54 -4.14
CA TYR A 107 1.31 21.27 -3.55
C TYR A 107 1.77 19.81 -3.67
N PHE A 108 3.05 19.64 -3.98
CA PHE A 108 3.67 18.32 -4.19
C PHE A 108 4.12 17.66 -2.89
N GLN A 109 4.78 18.43 -2.00
CA GLN A 109 5.30 17.89 -0.72
C GLN A 109 4.20 17.58 0.29
N TYR A 110 3.13 18.37 0.29
CA TYR A 110 2.01 18.24 1.22
C TYR A 110 0.71 18.34 0.43
N CYS A 111 0.25 17.20 -0.06
CA CYS A 111 -0.89 17.10 -0.95
C CYS A 111 -2.15 17.62 -0.25
N VAL A 112 -2.75 18.68 -0.83
CA VAL A 112 -4.02 19.24 -0.38
C VAL A 112 -5.03 19.09 -1.51
N ILE A 113 -6.13 18.38 -1.25
CA ILE A 113 -7.18 18.21 -2.26
C ILE A 113 -7.92 19.53 -2.55
N THR A 114 -8.21 19.79 -3.82
CA THR A 114 -9.03 20.93 -4.24
C THR A 114 -10.53 20.57 -4.28
N SER A 115 -11.39 21.56 -4.47
CA SER A 115 -12.82 21.32 -4.74
C SER A 115 -13.02 20.45 -6.00
N ARG A 116 -12.20 20.67 -7.03
CA ARG A 116 -12.21 19.88 -8.26
C ARG A 116 -11.79 18.43 -8.01
N GLY A 117 -10.80 18.21 -7.13
CA GLY A 117 -10.40 16.87 -6.72
C GLY A 117 -11.51 16.12 -5.98
N LYS A 118 -12.29 16.80 -5.15
CA LYS A 118 -13.45 16.19 -4.48
C LYS A 118 -14.54 15.80 -5.47
N GLN A 119 -14.86 16.68 -6.42
CA GLN A 119 -15.81 16.38 -7.49
C GLN A 119 -15.37 15.19 -8.33
N ALA A 120 -14.08 15.09 -8.67
CA ALA A 120 -13.55 13.95 -9.42
C ALA A 120 -13.72 12.61 -8.69
N ILE A 121 -13.62 12.59 -7.35
CA ILE A 121 -13.90 11.39 -6.55
C ILE A 121 -15.39 11.02 -6.65
N GLU A 122 -16.29 11.99 -6.52
CA GLU A 122 -17.74 11.77 -6.60
C GLU A 122 -18.16 11.31 -8.00
N ASP A 123 -17.60 11.93 -9.04
CA ASP A 123 -17.82 11.56 -10.43
C ASP A 123 -17.31 10.13 -10.72
N PHE A 124 -16.16 9.75 -10.16
CA PHE A 124 -15.64 8.39 -10.31
C PHE A 124 -16.54 7.36 -9.64
N VAL A 125 -17.04 7.62 -8.43
CA VAL A 125 -17.98 6.72 -7.73
C VAL A 125 -19.30 6.59 -8.48
N LYS A 126 -19.77 7.67 -9.11
CA LYS A 126 -21.03 7.67 -9.86
C LYS A 126 -20.95 6.95 -11.20
N ASN A 127 -19.79 7.02 -11.86
CA ASN A 127 -19.60 6.48 -13.21
C ASN A 127 -19.07 5.05 -13.22
N ASN A 128 -18.55 4.54 -12.09
CA ASN A 128 -17.97 3.20 -11.99
C ASN A 128 -18.82 2.28 -11.10
N PRO A 129 -18.87 0.96 -11.40
CA PRO A 129 -19.57 -0.01 -10.57
C PRO A 129 -18.91 -0.15 -9.19
N GLU A 130 -19.71 -0.54 -8.19
CA GLU A 130 -19.26 -0.69 -6.80
C GLU A 130 -18.08 -1.65 -6.64
N ASP A 131 -18.00 -2.68 -7.47
CA ASP A 131 -16.92 -3.67 -7.47
C ASP A 131 -15.52 -3.09 -7.72
N VAL A 132 -15.43 -1.88 -8.29
CA VAL A 132 -14.15 -1.23 -8.61
C VAL A 132 -13.71 -0.29 -7.48
N TRP A 133 -14.59 0.61 -7.03
CA TRP A 133 -14.20 1.62 -6.04
C TRP A 133 -14.29 1.14 -4.59
N MET A 134 -15.19 0.21 -4.28
CA MET A 134 -15.42 -0.26 -2.91
C MET A 134 -14.20 -1.02 -2.32
N PRO A 135 -13.54 -1.94 -3.06
CA PRO A 135 -12.33 -2.59 -2.54
C PRO A 135 -11.18 -1.62 -2.28
N ILE A 136 -11.07 -0.56 -3.08
CA ILE A 136 -10.06 0.49 -2.91
C ILE A 136 -10.33 1.26 -1.61
N ASP A 137 -11.58 1.65 -1.38
CA ASP A 137 -12.00 2.34 -0.17
C ASP A 137 -11.77 1.48 1.08
N GLU A 138 -12.19 0.22 1.07
CA GLU A 138 -11.98 -0.72 2.16
C GLU A 138 -10.49 -0.90 2.48
N PHE A 139 -9.66 -1.04 1.45
CA PHE A 139 -8.22 -1.15 1.61
C PHE A 139 -7.63 0.10 2.28
N ILE A 140 -7.96 1.30 1.81
CA ILE A 140 -7.43 2.55 2.38
C ILE A 140 -7.89 2.72 3.82
N LEU A 141 -9.15 2.40 4.13
CA LEU A 141 -9.69 2.44 5.50
C LEU A 141 -8.93 1.49 6.43
N LEU A 142 -8.68 0.25 5.99
CA LEU A 142 -7.95 -0.74 6.77
C LEU A 142 -6.51 -0.29 7.07
N VAL A 143 -5.83 0.30 6.09
CA VAL A 143 -4.48 0.85 6.27
C VAL A 143 -4.47 2.00 7.30
N ILE A 144 -5.49 2.86 7.28
CA ILE A 144 -5.62 3.95 8.25
C ILE A 144 -5.87 3.41 9.65
N GLU A 145 -6.74 2.43 9.79
CA GLU A 145 -7.03 1.81 11.08
C GLU A 145 -5.77 1.15 11.67
N GLN A 146 -5.02 0.41 10.86
CA GLN A 146 -3.72 -0.13 11.28
C GLN A 146 -2.72 0.97 11.67
N LYS A 147 -2.68 2.11 10.95
CA LYS A 147 -1.82 3.24 11.32
C LYS A 147 -2.22 3.84 12.67
N LYS A 148 -3.53 4.02 12.92
CA LYS A 148 -4.04 4.49 14.21
C LYS A 148 -3.70 3.52 15.34
N GLU A 149 -3.87 2.22 15.11
CA GLU A 149 -3.56 1.20 16.11
C GLU A 149 -2.06 1.16 16.44
N ARG A 150 -1.18 1.24 15.44
CA ARG A 150 0.27 1.32 15.64
C ARG A 150 0.66 2.58 16.41
N ASN A 151 0.09 3.73 16.07
CA ASN A 151 0.36 4.98 16.79
C ASN A 151 -0.09 4.91 18.25
N LEU A 152 -1.26 4.30 18.52
CA LEU A 152 -1.76 4.09 19.88
C LEU A 152 -0.83 3.14 20.66
N LYS A 153 -0.36 2.05 20.06
CA LYS A 153 0.62 1.13 20.67
C LYS A 153 1.94 1.84 20.96
N PHE A 154 2.42 2.68 20.04
CA PHE A 154 3.63 3.47 20.23
C PHE A 154 3.47 4.48 21.37
N GLN A 155 2.34 5.19 21.44
CA GLN A 155 2.06 6.13 22.54
C GLN A 155 2.06 5.40 23.88
N LYS A 156 1.41 4.25 23.99
CA LYS A 156 1.44 3.42 25.21
C LYS A 156 2.86 2.98 25.59
N MET A 157 3.70 2.66 24.60
CA MET A 157 5.10 2.30 24.83
C MET A 157 5.91 3.49 25.34
N VAL A 158 5.73 4.68 24.76
CA VAL A 158 6.37 5.91 25.21
C VAL A 158 5.94 6.26 26.63
N ASP A 159 4.63 6.18 26.92
CA ASP A 159 4.08 6.41 28.27
C ASP A 159 4.68 5.42 29.28
N LEU A 160 4.85 4.15 28.91
CA LEU A 160 5.51 3.14 29.75
C LEU A 160 6.98 3.49 30.02
N ILE A 161 7.73 3.91 29.00
CA ILE A 161 9.14 4.31 29.13
C ILE A 161 9.25 5.55 30.03
N LEU A 162 8.38 6.54 29.85
CA LEU A 162 8.32 7.73 30.70
C LEU A 162 8.01 7.37 32.15
N LEU A 163 7.08 6.44 32.39
CA LEU A 163 6.76 5.95 33.73
C LEU A 163 7.97 5.28 34.39
N ILE A 164 8.67 4.40 33.68
CA ILE A 164 9.88 3.74 34.20
C ILE A 164 10.97 4.76 34.49
N SER A 165 11.18 5.72 33.58
CA SER A 165 12.14 6.82 33.76
C SER A 165 11.83 7.65 35.02
N MET A 166 10.56 7.97 35.25
CA MET A 166 10.12 8.69 36.46
C MET A 166 10.39 7.89 37.73
N ILE A 167 10.12 6.58 37.73
CA ILE A 167 10.39 5.71 38.89
C ILE A 167 11.88 5.67 39.20
N ILE A 168 12.74 5.49 38.19
CA ILE A 168 14.20 5.51 38.35
C ILE A 168 14.67 6.85 38.93
N LEU A 169 14.13 7.96 38.43
CA LEU A 169 14.46 9.30 38.94
C LEU A 169 14.12 9.42 40.44
N ILE A 170 12.94 8.97 40.86
CA ILE A 170 12.53 8.99 42.27
C ILE A 170 13.48 8.14 43.12
N VAL A 171 13.83 6.93 42.66
CA VAL A 171 14.79 6.06 43.36
C VAL A 171 16.16 6.73 43.50
N LEU A 172 16.64 7.40 42.44
CA LEU A 172 17.90 8.14 42.49
C LEU A 172 17.85 9.32 43.46
N ILE A 173 16.76 10.08 43.49
CA ILE A 173 16.57 11.18 44.44
C ILE A 173 16.58 10.66 45.88
N ILE A 174 15.89 9.56 46.17
CA ILE A 174 15.89 8.95 47.50
C ILE A 174 17.30 8.46 47.87
N TYR A 175 17.97 7.76 46.95
CA TYR A 175 19.29 7.21 47.18
C TYR A 175 20.34 8.28 47.45
N PHE A 176 20.42 9.32 46.61
CA PHE A 176 21.38 10.41 46.80
C PHE A 176 20.96 11.41 47.88
N GLY A 177 19.66 11.63 48.08
CA GLY A 177 19.13 12.55 49.09
C GLY A 177 19.17 12.01 50.52
N LEU A 178 19.25 10.68 50.72
CA LEU A 178 19.49 10.08 52.05
C LEU A 178 20.98 9.95 52.41
N ILE A 179 21.87 10.04 51.41
CA ILE A 179 23.32 9.93 51.58
C ILE A 179 23.98 11.31 51.82
N ALA A 180 23.28 12.41 51.49
CA ALA A 180 23.68 13.78 51.81
C ALA A 180 23.16 14.21 53.19
#